data_AF-A0A975LEK3-F1
#
_entry.id   AF-A0A975LEK3-F1
#
_cell.length_a   1.000
_cell.length_b   1.000
_cell.length_c   1.000
_cell.angle_alpha   90.00
_cell.angle_beta   90.00
_cell.angle_gamma   90.00
#
_symmetry.space_group_name_H-M   'P 1'
#
loop_
_entity.id
_entity.type
_entity.pdbx_description
1 polymer ?
#
loop_
_entity_poly.entity_id
_entity_poly.type
_entity_poly.pdbx_seq_one_letter_code
_entity_poly.pdbx_strand_id
1 'polypeptide(L)'
;MVKIISVLSVFLKYLNKLLYKFILFLDSHIISTPSSKSSGTYYEPFRKFTVDGEPIIQKVEKLDYQELLNVYFLKYNKHLKPVTRRI
;
A
#
# COMPACT_ATOMS: atom_id res chain seq x y z
N MET A 1 44.16 -11.27 37.97
CA MET A 1 43.92 -11.20 36.50
C MET A 1 42.59 -11.84 36.08
N VAL A 2 42.31 -13.10 36.45
CA VAL A 2 41.05 -13.80 36.09
C VAL A 2 39.76 -13.08 36.53
N LYS A 3 39.78 -12.43 37.71
CA LYS A 3 38.63 -11.67 38.22
C LYS A 3 38.25 -10.45 37.35
N ILE A 4 39.25 -9.75 36.80
CA ILE A 4 39.04 -8.57 35.93
C ILE A 4 38.41 -9.00 34.61
N ILE A 5 38.88 -10.09 34.02
CA ILE A 5 38.34 -10.65 32.78
C ILE A 5 36.90 -11.13 32.99
N SER A 6 36.60 -11.74 34.13
CA SER A 6 35.25 -12.17 34.49
C SER A 6 34.29 -10.98 34.63
N VAL A 7 34.71 -9.93 35.34
CA VAL A 7 33.91 -8.70 35.51
C VAL A 7 33.67 -8.02 34.15
N LEU A 8 34.71 -7.92 33.31
CA LEU A 8 34.59 -7.38 31.95
C LEU A 8 33.61 -8.20 31.11
N SER A 9 33.66 -9.53 31.20
CA SER A 9 32.72 -10.41 30.48
C SER A 9 31.27 -10.20 30.92
N VAL A 10 31.03 -10.07 32.22
CA VAL A 10 29.69 -9.77 32.75
C VAL A 10 29.20 -8.39 32.29
N PHE A 11 30.10 -7.39 32.30
CA PHE A 11 29.80 -6.05 31.84
C PHE A 11 29.42 -6.02 30.35
N LEU A 12 30.19 -6.71 29.50
CA LEU A 12 29.88 -6.84 28.07
C LEU A 12 28.54 -7.54 27.82
N LYS A 13 28.23 -8.59 28.59
CA LYS A 13 26.92 -9.26 28.53
C LYS A 13 25.78 -8.33 28.92
N TYR A 14 25.99 -7.46 29.92
CA TYR A 14 25.02 -6.46 30.33
C TYR A 14 24.79 -5.41 29.24
N LEU A 15 25.87 -4.88 28.64
CA LEU A 15 25.78 -3.93 27.53
C LEU A 15 25.03 -4.52 26.33
N ASN A 16 25.29 -5.78 25.97
CA ASN A 16 24.56 -6.46 24.90
C ASN A 16 23.05 -6.57 25.19
N LYS A 17 22.67 -6.87 26.44
CA LYS A 17 21.25 -6.89 26.82
C LYS A 17 20.62 -5.49 26.75
N LEU A 18 21.37 -4.45 27.12
CA LEU A 18 20.90 -3.07 27.05
C LEU A 18 20.70 -2.63 25.59
N LEU A 19 21.66 -2.92 24.70
CA LEU A 19 21.55 -2.65 23.28
C LEU A 19 20.36 -3.38 22.64
N TYR A 20 20.15 -4.65 22.97
CA TYR A 20 18.99 -5.40 22.48
C TYR A 20 17.66 -4.77 22.90
N LYS A 21 17.53 -4.33 24.16
CA LYS A 21 16.34 -3.60 24.62
C LYS A 21 16.17 -2.27 23.89
N PHE A 22 17.26 -1.55 23.62
CA PHE A 22 17.23 -0.30 22.87
C PHE A 22 16.78 -0.52 21.43
N ILE A 23 17.24 -1.59 20.77
CA ILE A 23 16.81 -1.95 19.42
C ILE A 23 15.32 -2.24 19.40
N LEU A 24 14.81 -3.07 20.32
CA LEU A 24 13.38 -3.36 20.41
C LEU A 24 12.54 -2.09 20.71
N PHE A 25 13.06 -1.22 21.56
CA PHE A 25 12.41 0.06 21.86
C PHE A 25 12.34 0.95 20.61
N LEU A 26 13.43 1.11 19.88
CA LEU A 26 13.46 1.87 18.64
C LEU A 26 12.55 1.26 17.58
N ASP A 27 12.56 -0.06 17.41
CA ASP A 27 11.68 -0.76 16.47
C ASP A 27 10.20 -0.51 16.82
N SER A 28 9.84 -0.64 18.10
CA SER A 28 8.48 -0.33 18.56
C SER A 28 8.08 1.12 18.32
N HIS A 29 9.01 2.07 18.44
CA HIS A 29 8.76 3.50 18.20
C HIS A 29 8.72 3.87 16.72
N ILE A 30 9.56 3.25 15.88
CA ILE A 30 9.57 3.46 14.43
C ILE A 30 8.28 2.90 13.81
N ILE A 31 7.86 1.69 14.21
CA ILE A 31 6.63 1.05 13.72
C ILE A 31 5.38 1.84 14.15
N SER A 32 5.41 2.49 15.33
CA SER A 32 4.28 3.28 15.83
C SER A 32 4.23 4.71 15.30
N THR A 33 5.23 5.18 14.55
CA THR A 33 5.03 6.33 13.67
C THR A 33 4.28 5.84 12.42
N PRO A 34 2.99 6.19 12.23
CA PRO A 34 2.37 5.95 10.94
C PRO A 34 3.21 6.74 9.94
N SER A 35 3.81 6.04 8.98
CA SER A 35 4.42 6.65 7.81
C SER A 35 3.37 7.51 7.12
N SER A 36 3.28 8.77 7.55
CA SER A 36 2.63 9.81 6.81
C SER A 36 3.52 10.06 5.60
N LYS A 37 3.21 9.35 4.51
CA LYS A 37 3.54 9.76 3.15
C LYS A 37 5.05 9.89 2.88
N SER A 38 5.74 8.78 2.70
CA SER A 38 6.92 8.79 1.82
C SER A 38 6.44 8.67 0.37
N SER A 39 6.12 9.82 -0.22
CA SER A 39 5.85 10.02 -1.65
C SER A 39 7.12 9.88 -2.50
N GLY A 40 7.85 8.77 -2.35
CA GLY A 40 9.17 8.64 -2.96
C GLY A 40 9.58 7.18 -3.14
N THR A 41 9.59 6.77 -4.41
CA THR A 41 10.54 5.79 -4.97
C THR A 41 10.19 4.32 -4.81
N TYR A 42 9.45 3.83 -5.81
CA TYR A 42 9.71 2.63 -6.62
C TYR A 42 10.58 1.53 -5.98
N TYR A 43 10.00 0.66 -5.15
CA TYR A 43 10.51 -0.69 -4.95
C TYR A 43 9.32 -1.65 -4.75
N GLU A 44 8.89 -2.30 -5.83
CA GLU A 44 7.75 -3.25 -5.83
C GLU A 44 8.16 -4.71 -6.06
N PRO A 45 8.90 -5.36 -5.13
CA PRO A 45 8.86 -6.82 -5.00
C PRO A 45 7.82 -7.30 -3.96
N PHE A 46 7.35 -6.40 -3.07
CA PHE A 46 6.47 -6.75 -1.95
C PHE A 46 4.96 -6.64 -2.26
N ARG A 47 4.55 -6.12 -3.42
CA ARG A 47 3.14 -6.09 -3.83
C ARG A 47 2.50 -7.46 -4.07
N LYS A 48 3.29 -8.54 -4.14
CA LYS A 48 2.76 -9.90 -4.30
C LYS A 48 1.95 -10.40 -3.11
N PHE A 49 2.11 -9.79 -1.92
CA PHE A 49 1.40 -10.17 -0.70
C PHE A 49 0.34 -9.15 -0.25
N THR A 50 0.17 -8.05 -0.99
CA THR A 50 -0.95 -7.15 -0.76
C THR A 50 -2.19 -7.73 -1.42
N VAL A 51 -3.20 -8.02 -0.61
CA VAL A 51 -4.54 -8.34 -1.12
C VAL A 51 -5.06 -7.10 -1.83
N ASP A 52 -5.57 -7.27 -3.05
CA ASP A 52 -6.24 -6.18 -3.76
C ASP A 52 -7.35 -5.62 -2.86
N GLY A 53 -7.51 -4.29 -2.86
CA GLY A 53 -8.62 -3.68 -2.17
C GLY A 53 -9.95 -4.25 -2.66
N GLU A 54 -10.97 -4.25 -1.81
CA GLU A 54 -12.30 -4.74 -2.20
C GLU A 54 -12.76 -4.02 -3.49
N PRO A 55 -13.34 -4.76 -4.45
CA PRO A 55 -13.83 -4.14 -5.67
C PRO A 55 -14.94 -3.15 -5.30
N ILE A 56 -14.85 -1.94 -5.83
CA ILE A 56 -15.91 -0.95 -5.65
C ILE A 56 -17.10 -1.41 -6.50
N ILE A 57 -18.11 -1.96 -5.84
CA ILE A 57 -19.37 -2.34 -6.47
C ILE A 57 -20.12 -1.05 -6.81
N GLN A 58 -19.91 -0.56 -8.03
CA GLN A 58 -20.67 0.58 -8.55
C GLN A 58 -22.11 0.14 -8.80
N LYS A 59 -23.07 0.91 -8.29
CA LYS A 59 -24.48 0.71 -8.62
C LYS A 59 -24.66 1.04 -10.10
N VAL A 60 -25.09 0.06 -10.87
CA VAL A 60 -25.40 0.27 -12.29
C VAL A 60 -26.69 1.07 -12.37
N GLU A 61 -26.58 2.32 -12.81
CA GLU A 61 -27.74 3.12 -13.18
C GLU A 61 -28.21 2.70 -14.57
N LYS A 62 -29.47 2.25 -14.68
CA LYS A 62 -30.09 1.98 -15.97
C LYS A 62 -30.50 3.31 -16.59
N LEU A 63 -29.66 3.83 -17.45
CA LEU A 63 -29.98 4.98 -18.29
C LEU A 63 -30.75 4.52 -19.53
N ASP A 64 -31.67 5.35 -20.01
CA ASP A 64 -32.40 5.06 -21.25
C ASP A 64 -31.46 5.20 -22.45
N TYR A 65 -31.49 4.18 -23.31
CA TYR A 65 -30.69 4.12 -24.52
C TYR A 65 -31.02 5.25 -25.50
N GLN A 66 -32.30 5.62 -25.62
CA GLN A 66 -32.71 6.67 -26.55
C GLN A 66 -32.21 8.04 -26.11
N GLU A 67 -32.24 8.33 -24.81
CA GLU A 67 -31.69 9.55 -24.24
C GLU A 67 -30.19 9.66 -24.49
N LEU A 68 -29.44 8.57 -24.27
CA LEU A 68 -27.99 8.53 -24.53
C LEU A 68 -27.64 8.81 -25.99
N LEU A 69 -28.40 8.25 -26.93
CA LEU A 69 -28.21 8.53 -28.36
C LEU A 69 -28.47 10.00 -28.70
N ASN A 70 -29.51 10.58 -28.12
CA ASN A 70 -29.86 11.98 -28.37
C ASN A 70 -28.80 12.93 -27.78
N VAL A 71 -28.33 12.67 -26.56
CA VAL A 71 -27.24 13.43 -25.93
C VAL A 71 -25.97 13.37 -26.77
N TYR A 72 -25.64 12.20 -27.32
CA TYR A 72 -24.49 12.07 -28.22
C TYR A 72 -24.68 12.86 -29.51
N PHE A 73 -25.87 12.77 -30.14
CA PHE A 73 -26.18 13.51 -31.35
C PHE A 73 -26.06 15.02 -31.13
N LEU A 74 -26.62 15.55 -30.05
CA LEU A 74 -26.52 16.98 -29.70
C LEU A 74 -25.07 17.43 -29.49
N LYS A 75 -24.24 16.56 -28.90
CA LYS A 75 -22.83 16.88 -28.60
C LYS A 75 -21.93 16.85 -29.84
N TYR A 76 -22.17 15.93 -30.76
CA TYR A 76 -21.25 15.65 -31.88
C TYR A 76 -21.86 15.91 -33.28
N ASN A 77 -23.13 16.29 -33.35
CA ASN A 77 -23.93 16.46 -34.58
C ASN A 77 -23.83 15.28 -35.55
N LYS A 78 -23.64 14.07 -35.01
CA LYS A 78 -23.47 12.83 -35.79
C LYS A 78 -24.11 11.67 -35.05
N HIS A 79 -24.79 10.80 -35.80
CA HIS A 79 -25.34 9.56 -35.25
C HIS A 79 -24.24 8.54 -34.98
N LEU A 80 -24.34 7.82 -33.86
CA LEU A 80 -23.50 6.66 -33.56
C LEU A 80 -23.82 5.52 -34.53
N LYS A 81 -22.80 5.01 -35.22
CA LYS A 81 -22.96 3.82 -36.05
C LYS A 81 -23.14 2.59 -35.14
N PRO A 82 -24.18 1.77 -35.35
CA PRO A 82 -24.35 0.55 -34.57
C PRO A 82 -23.17 -0.39 -34.79
N VAL A 83 -22.62 -0.93 -33.70
CA VAL A 83 -21.56 -1.95 -33.78
C VAL A 83 -22.21 -3.27 -34.13
N THR A 84 -22.06 -3.72 -35.37
CA THR A 84 -22.42 -5.08 -35.76
C THR A 84 -21.45 -6.06 -35.10
N ARG A 85 -21.91 -6.83 -34.12
CA ARG A 85 -21.19 -8.03 -33.68
C ARG A 85 -21.24 -9.03 -34.83
N ARG A 86 -20.08 -9.32 -35.43
CA ARG A 86 -19.93 -10.52 -36.27
C ARG A 86 -19.88 -11.69 -35.29
N ILE A 87 -21.00 -12.40 -35.15
CA ILE A 87 -21.06 -13.72 -34.52
C ILE A 87 -20.85 -14.74 -35.63
#